data_AF-A0A7K1DWY6-F1
#
_entry.id   AF-A0A7K1DWY6-F1
#
_cell.length_a   1.000
_cell.length_b   1.000
_cell.length_c   1.000
_cell.angle_alpha   90.00
_cell.angle_beta   90.00
_cell.angle_gamma   90.00
#
_symmetry.space_group_name_H-M   'P 1'
#
loop_
_entity.id
_entity.type
_entity.pdbx_description
1 polymer ?
#
loop_
_entity_poly.entity_id
_entity_poly.type
_entity_poly.pdbx_seq_one_letter_code
_entity_poly.pdbx_strand_id
1 'polypeptide(L)'
;MRGIHFKRLQAAFIVSALVGSILSAPTAQALFLKVPGVQWGHVYAGSNPVTTTTPRTKFAVGNAKSNFIVTYNNFPDWAKIEVQAAVDVWSANFASSVPITIDASWGRSSSWGVLGSARPVNFFSSFAGAPDQSLWYASALANALSGKDLDKSSPDIIIQVNSNGGWNTRGDGLPSVREYDLQSVFLHEIAHGLGFLSNDSYDANFGIASLDQPTPFDAYAQTPENLRLADLPTPSTELAVALTSSLVWSGANAIKANGGVKPKLYTPSRYESGSSTSHLDEATFSKSGLDSVMTPNLDPGEIFKEPGPLLLAMIEDMRTKPPAGIATGLPQSPRNVQAFTADASALISFDPPVNLRTAQISEYIIKNIKTGVEKKAVSSPVVVSGLKNGTSYTFSVVAKNVLGVSEPAITKAITPQAGWKSTVLDSGADGKSIASTTFNGKPAIAYTDTKSGDLKLATFDGKIWKKTTVDGAGGTGGRTAHSINSPVSLCVNGSGIKQTLHIFYSDSTDKDLRYAVFNGKSFSFEVVDGDGPQVNNYEDPVRVRTSSDVSITNACVATASSV
;
A
#
# COMPACT_ATOMS: atom_id res chain seq x y z
N MET A 1 -5.54 -37.79 53.46
CA MET A 1 -5.70 -36.38 53.01
C MET A 1 -4.56 -36.01 52.07
N ARG A 2 -4.72 -36.17 50.75
CA ARG A 2 -3.86 -35.57 49.70
C ARG A 2 -4.40 -36.01 48.35
N GLY A 3 -5.05 -35.11 47.60
CA GLY A 3 -5.51 -35.46 46.25
C GLY A 3 -6.55 -34.52 45.63
N ILE A 4 -6.51 -33.20 45.83
CA ILE A 4 -7.47 -32.27 45.18
C ILE A 4 -6.83 -30.96 44.63
N HIS A 5 -5.50 -30.79 44.60
CA HIS A 5 -4.91 -29.47 44.26
C HIS A 5 -4.11 -29.33 42.97
N PHE A 6 -4.03 -30.36 42.10
CA PHE A 6 -3.23 -30.26 40.87
C PHE A 6 -3.99 -30.06 39.55
N LYS A 7 -5.33 -30.04 39.54
CA LYS A 7 -6.11 -29.82 38.29
C LYS A 7 -6.62 -28.39 38.09
N ARG A 8 -6.45 -27.48 39.06
CA ARG A 8 -6.90 -26.08 38.93
C ARG A 8 -5.81 -25.09 38.48
N LEU A 9 -4.53 -25.47 38.50
CA LEU A 9 -3.44 -24.58 38.07
C LEU A 9 -3.16 -24.62 36.55
N GLN A 10 -3.43 -25.73 35.86
CA GLN A 10 -3.23 -25.81 34.40
C GLN A 10 -4.32 -25.10 33.58
N ALA A 11 -5.55 -25.00 34.12
CA ALA A 11 -6.64 -24.28 33.46
C ALA A 11 -6.46 -22.74 33.54
N ALA A 12 -5.79 -22.23 34.57
CA ALA A 12 -5.56 -20.80 34.72
C ALA A 12 -4.52 -20.27 33.71
N PHE A 13 -3.47 -21.04 33.42
CA PHE A 13 -2.42 -20.61 32.48
C PHE A 13 -2.86 -20.65 31.00
N ILE A 14 -3.80 -21.53 30.63
CA ILE A 14 -4.30 -21.61 29.24
C ILE A 14 -5.32 -20.49 28.95
N VAL A 15 -6.08 -20.03 29.96
CA VAL A 15 -7.02 -18.91 29.81
C VAL A 15 -6.29 -17.56 29.77
N SER A 16 -5.16 -17.41 30.50
CA SER A 16 -4.34 -16.18 30.42
C SER A 16 -3.61 -16.01 29.08
N ALA A 17 -3.21 -17.11 28.43
CA ALA A 17 -2.59 -17.06 27.10
C ALA A 17 -3.59 -16.71 25.97
N LEU A 18 -4.87 -17.07 26.13
CA LEU A 18 -5.91 -16.78 25.14
C LEU A 18 -6.49 -15.35 25.25
N VAL A 19 -6.42 -14.74 26.43
CA VAL A 19 -6.87 -13.35 26.65
C VAL A 19 -5.80 -12.33 26.25
N GLY A 20 -4.52 -12.70 26.28
CA GLY A 20 -3.42 -11.86 25.80
C GLY A 20 -3.34 -11.72 24.28
N SER A 21 -3.84 -12.71 23.51
CA SER A 21 -3.82 -12.70 22.04
C SER A 21 -4.94 -11.86 21.40
N ILE A 22 -5.89 -11.33 22.18
CA ILE A 22 -7.02 -10.52 21.67
C ILE A 22 -6.73 -9.00 21.77
N LEU A 23 -5.65 -8.60 22.44
CA LEU A 23 -5.31 -7.17 22.65
C LEU A 23 -4.19 -6.63 21.77
N SER A 24 -3.64 -7.43 20.88
CA SER A 24 -2.70 -6.96 19.85
C SER A 24 -3.02 -7.67 18.55
N ALA A 25 -3.99 -7.12 17.81
CA ALA A 25 -4.01 -7.35 16.37
C ALA A 25 -2.59 -7.02 15.87
N PRO A 26 -1.93 -7.91 15.11
CA PRO A 26 -0.70 -7.52 14.44
C PRO A 26 -1.03 -6.24 13.69
N THR A 27 -0.33 -5.15 14.00
CA THR A 27 -0.42 -3.96 13.17
C THR A 27 -0.04 -4.42 11.77
N ALA A 28 -1.01 -4.49 10.87
CA ALA A 28 -0.73 -4.75 9.47
C ALA A 28 0.29 -3.68 9.07
N GLN A 29 1.54 -4.09 8.84
CA GLN A 29 2.54 -3.18 8.31
C GLN A 29 2.00 -2.75 6.96
N ALA A 30 1.72 -1.45 6.84
CA ALA A 30 1.34 -0.87 5.56
C ALA A 30 2.38 -1.31 4.53
N LEU A 31 1.89 -1.87 3.41
CA LEU A 31 2.77 -2.18 2.30
C LEU A 31 3.44 -0.88 1.87
N PHE A 32 4.76 -0.85 1.89
CA PHE A 32 5.51 0.25 1.31
C PHE A 32 5.23 0.32 -0.20
N LEU A 33 5.39 1.50 -0.78
CA LEU A 33 5.28 1.69 -2.21
C LEU A 33 6.64 1.44 -2.87
N LYS A 34 6.62 0.90 -4.09
CA LYS A 34 7.80 0.61 -4.91
C LYS A 34 7.54 1.04 -6.34
N VAL A 35 8.49 1.74 -6.95
CA VAL A 35 8.49 2.10 -8.38
C VAL A 35 9.88 1.87 -8.98
N PRO A 36 10.00 1.49 -10.25
CA PRO A 36 11.30 1.39 -10.91
C PRO A 36 11.98 2.75 -10.99
N GLY A 37 13.28 2.81 -10.69
CA GLY A 37 14.11 3.97 -11.01
C GLY A 37 14.37 3.97 -12.50
N VAL A 38 14.02 5.05 -13.19
CA VAL A 38 14.20 5.18 -14.66
C VAL A 38 15.19 6.27 -15.04
N GLN A 39 15.42 7.24 -14.16
CA GLN A 39 16.36 8.33 -14.39
C GLN A 39 17.79 7.89 -14.16
N TRP A 40 18.67 8.34 -15.06
CA TRP A 40 20.09 8.06 -15.06
C TRP A 40 20.85 9.33 -14.70
N GLY A 41 21.81 9.24 -13.80
CA GLY A 41 22.90 10.20 -13.69
C GLY A 41 24.00 9.88 -14.71
N HIS A 42 24.72 10.91 -15.15
CA HIS A 42 25.77 10.81 -16.15
C HIS A 42 26.95 11.68 -15.78
N VAL A 43 28.15 11.07 -15.73
CA VAL A 43 29.40 11.82 -15.83
C VAL A 43 29.87 11.89 -17.29
N TYR A 44 30.11 13.11 -17.75
CA TYR A 44 30.53 13.40 -19.12
C TYR A 44 32.05 13.54 -19.23
N ALA A 45 32.56 13.22 -20.41
CA ALA A 45 33.94 13.44 -20.81
C ALA A 45 34.19 14.93 -20.98
N GLY A 46 34.94 15.52 -20.04
CA GLY A 46 35.44 16.88 -20.14
C GLY A 46 36.47 17.04 -21.26
N SER A 47 36.86 18.28 -21.53
CA SER A 47 37.76 18.61 -22.64
C SER A 47 39.01 19.38 -22.23
N ASN A 48 39.22 19.66 -20.94
CA ASN A 48 40.31 20.50 -20.45
C ASN A 48 41.35 19.65 -19.71
N PRO A 49 42.45 19.22 -20.35
CA PRO A 49 43.37 18.30 -19.71
C PRO A 49 44.05 18.88 -18.47
N VAL A 50 44.10 18.08 -17.40
CA VAL A 50 44.82 18.39 -16.17
C VAL A 50 46.29 17.98 -16.33
N THR A 51 47.19 18.97 -16.25
CA THR A 51 48.63 18.77 -16.50
C THR A 51 49.43 18.34 -15.27
N THR A 52 48.84 18.44 -14.08
CA THR A 52 49.47 18.03 -12.82
C THR A 52 48.50 17.21 -11.99
N THR A 53 48.78 15.92 -11.88
CA THR A 53 47.93 14.97 -11.16
C THR A 53 48.69 14.43 -9.96
N THR A 54 48.10 14.56 -8.78
CA THR A 54 48.66 13.96 -7.56
C THR A 54 48.03 12.60 -7.34
N PRO A 55 48.82 11.54 -7.07
CA PRO A 55 48.28 10.22 -6.78
C PRO A 55 47.27 10.22 -5.62
N ARG A 56 46.33 9.29 -5.66
CA ARG A 56 45.40 9.04 -4.55
C ARG A 56 46.16 8.43 -3.37
N THR A 57 45.85 8.87 -2.16
CA THR A 57 46.32 8.19 -0.95
C THR A 57 45.61 6.86 -0.81
N LYS A 58 46.35 5.76 -0.61
CA LYS A 58 45.75 4.43 -0.42
C LYS A 58 44.84 4.44 0.81
N PHE A 59 43.58 4.08 0.61
CA PHE A 59 42.61 3.97 1.69
C PHE A 59 42.93 2.74 2.56
N ALA A 60 42.88 2.87 3.88
CA ALA A 60 43.11 1.75 4.80
C ALA A 60 41.81 0.96 5.00
N VAL A 61 41.81 -0.33 4.63
CA VAL A 61 40.65 -1.24 4.56
C VAL A 61 39.94 -1.48 5.91
N GLY A 62 40.52 -1.10 7.05
CA GLY A 62 40.05 -1.46 8.40
C GLY A 62 38.82 -0.72 8.97
N ASN A 63 38.16 0.18 8.23
CA ASN A 63 37.11 1.09 8.75
C ASN A 63 35.78 1.05 7.96
N ALA A 64 35.43 -0.06 7.30
CA ALA A 64 34.19 -0.16 6.53
C ALA A 64 32.93 0.01 7.41
N LYS A 65 32.02 0.90 7.01
CA LYS A 65 30.72 1.20 7.63
C LYS A 65 29.56 0.48 6.97
N SER A 66 29.78 -0.13 5.80
CA SER A 66 28.81 -0.91 5.05
C SER A 66 29.52 -1.95 4.18
N ASN A 67 28.75 -2.91 3.66
CA ASN A 67 29.23 -3.91 2.72
C ASN A 67 28.63 -3.62 1.35
N PHE A 68 29.48 -3.53 0.32
CA PHE A 68 29.07 -3.36 -1.06
C PHE A 68 29.42 -4.63 -1.85
N ILE A 69 28.46 -5.12 -2.64
CA ILE A 69 28.61 -6.36 -3.43
C ILE A 69 28.40 -5.99 -4.89
N VAL A 70 29.43 -6.17 -5.72
CA VAL A 70 29.38 -5.83 -7.14
C VAL A 70 29.27 -7.08 -8.00
N THR A 71 28.29 -7.09 -8.88
CA THR A 71 28.21 -8.01 -10.02
C THR A 71 28.86 -7.35 -11.23
N TYR A 72 29.90 -7.98 -11.78
CA TYR A 72 30.66 -7.46 -12.90
C TYR A 72 30.25 -8.14 -14.21
N ASN A 73 29.73 -7.36 -15.15
CA ASN A 73 29.38 -7.85 -16.49
C ASN A 73 30.36 -7.31 -17.54
N ASN A 74 31.09 -8.22 -18.19
CA ASN A 74 32.04 -7.94 -19.28
C ASN A 74 33.23 -7.01 -18.92
N PHE A 75 33.54 -6.86 -17.63
CA PHE A 75 34.68 -6.04 -17.19
C PHE A 75 36.02 -6.72 -17.46
N PRO A 76 37.03 -5.99 -17.99
CA PRO A 76 38.41 -6.45 -17.96
C PRO A 76 38.95 -6.44 -16.52
N ASP A 77 39.95 -7.29 -16.23
CA ASP A 77 40.41 -7.48 -14.85
C ASP A 77 41.04 -6.23 -14.24
N TRP A 78 41.78 -5.43 -15.02
CA TRP A 78 42.33 -4.16 -14.56
C TRP A 78 41.23 -3.21 -14.08
N ALA A 79 40.09 -3.18 -14.79
CA ALA A 79 38.98 -2.30 -14.45
C ALA A 79 38.31 -2.74 -13.15
N LYS A 80 38.15 -4.05 -12.91
CA LYS A 80 37.55 -4.56 -11.66
C LYS A 80 38.33 -4.08 -10.44
N ILE A 81 39.66 -3.98 -10.53
CA ILE A 81 40.52 -3.47 -9.45
C ILE A 81 40.20 -2.00 -9.15
N GLU A 82 40.11 -1.16 -10.19
CA GLU A 82 39.75 0.26 -10.06
C GLU A 82 38.33 0.45 -9.48
N VAL A 83 37.37 -0.37 -9.94
CA VAL A 83 36.01 -0.37 -9.39
C VAL A 83 36.01 -0.75 -7.91
N GLN A 84 36.72 -1.81 -7.54
CA GLN A 84 36.80 -2.25 -6.16
C GLN A 84 37.42 -1.17 -5.27
N ALA A 85 38.43 -0.44 -5.78
CA ALA A 85 39.02 0.68 -5.04
C ALA A 85 38.02 1.82 -4.79
N ALA A 86 37.11 2.12 -5.73
CA ALA A 86 36.02 3.08 -5.50
C ALA A 86 34.99 2.55 -4.50
N VAL A 87 34.67 1.26 -4.57
CA VAL A 87 33.76 0.58 -3.64
C VAL A 87 34.31 0.60 -2.21
N ASP A 88 35.60 0.33 -2.02
CA ASP A 88 36.23 0.35 -0.70
C ASP A 88 36.13 1.74 -0.07
N VAL A 89 36.32 2.80 -0.86
CA VAL A 89 36.15 4.19 -0.40
C VAL A 89 34.70 4.46 0.01
N TRP A 90 33.70 4.04 -0.77
CA TRP A 90 32.30 4.20 -0.40
C TRP A 90 31.90 3.37 0.81
N SER A 91 32.42 2.14 0.94
CA SER A 91 32.16 1.25 2.07
C SER A 91 32.53 1.90 3.41
N ALA A 92 33.57 2.73 3.44
CA ALA A 92 34.01 3.43 4.64
C ALA A 92 33.28 4.76 4.89
N ASN A 93 32.59 5.29 3.89
CA ASN A 93 31.97 6.60 3.94
C ASN A 93 30.44 6.57 4.01
N PHE A 94 29.79 5.48 3.57
CA PHE A 94 28.35 5.29 3.66
C PHE A 94 28.00 4.23 4.70
N ALA A 95 27.19 4.60 5.70
CA ALA A 95 26.77 3.67 6.75
C ALA A 95 25.50 2.91 6.35
N SER A 96 25.55 1.58 6.45
CA SER A 96 24.39 0.71 6.24
C SER A 96 24.63 -0.64 6.91
N SER A 97 23.63 -1.13 7.64
CA SER A 97 23.61 -2.51 8.16
C SER A 97 23.12 -3.53 7.12
N VAL A 98 22.59 -3.05 5.99
CA VAL A 98 22.13 -3.87 4.85
C VAL A 98 23.17 -3.78 3.74
N PRO A 99 23.61 -4.91 3.15
CA PRO A 99 24.52 -4.88 2.00
C PRO A 99 23.95 -4.05 0.85
N ILE A 100 24.78 -3.23 0.22
CA ILE A 100 24.44 -2.50 -1.00
C ILE A 100 24.90 -3.33 -2.20
N THR A 101 23.99 -3.63 -3.11
CA THR A 101 24.25 -4.47 -4.29
C THR A 101 24.30 -3.63 -5.56
N ILE A 102 25.36 -3.80 -6.35
CA ILE A 102 25.60 -3.06 -7.59
C ILE A 102 25.65 -4.04 -8.75
N ASP A 103 24.89 -3.78 -9.80
CA ASP A 103 25.00 -4.44 -11.10
C ASP A 103 25.75 -3.52 -12.08
N ALA A 104 27.02 -3.82 -12.32
CA ALA A 104 27.91 -3.00 -13.13
C ALA A 104 28.14 -3.64 -14.49
N SER A 105 28.01 -2.87 -15.57
CA SER A 105 28.23 -3.34 -16.94
C SER A 105 29.29 -2.52 -17.69
N TRP A 106 30.16 -3.22 -18.41
CA TRP A 106 31.18 -2.64 -19.30
C TRP A 106 30.74 -2.83 -20.75
N GLY A 107 30.38 -1.74 -21.43
CA GLY A 107 29.77 -1.79 -22.75
C GLY A 107 29.93 -0.52 -23.55
N ARG A 108 29.49 -0.49 -24.81
CA ARG A 108 29.51 0.74 -25.60
C ARG A 108 28.32 1.63 -25.20
N SER A 109 28.59 2.90 -24.87
CA SER A 109 27.53 3.88 -24.67
C SER A 109 26.95 4.33 -26.03
N SER A 110 25.66 4.64 -26.05
CA SER A 110 24.99 5.27 -27.20
C SER A 110 25.36 6.76 -27.37
N SER A 111 25.87 7.39 -26.30
CA SER A 111 26.36 8.77 -26.31
C SER A 111 27.87 8.79 -26.18
N TRP A 112 28.53 9.41 -27.16
CA TRP A 112 30.01 9.46 -27.23
C TRP A 112 30.63 10.28 -26.10
N GLY A 113 29.89 11.23 -25.52
CA GLY A 113 30.35 12.08 -24.44
C GLY A 113 30.17 11.51 -23.03
N VAL A 114 29.53 10.36 -22.87
CA VAL A 114 29.27 9.77 -21.54
C VAL A 114 30.38 8.79 -21.18
N LEU A 115 31.01 8.98 -20.03
CA LEU A 115 32.03 8.08 -19.48
C LEU A 115 31.39 6.98 -18.62
N GLY A 116 30.42 7.36 -17.80
CA GLY A 116 29.66 6.48 -16.92
C GLY A 116 28.21 6.94 -16.79
N SER A 117 27.36 6.01 -16.36
CA SER A 117 26.00 6.32 -15.97
C SER A 117 25.52 5.39 -14.87
N ALA A 118 24.68 5.90 -13.98
CA ALA A 118 24.13 5.11 -12.89
C ALA A 118 22.74 5.55 -12.49
N ARG A 119 22.03 4.63 -11.86
CA ARG A 119 20.73 4.87 -11.27
C ARG A 119 20.43 3.91 -10.13
N PRO A 120 19.55 4.30 -9.19
CA PRO A 120 18.86 3.35 -8.34
C PRO A 120 17.98 2.43 -9.19
N VAL A 121 17.90 1.15 -8.83
CA VAL A 121 17.01 0.21 -9.54
C VAL A 121 15.55 0.49 -9.25
N ASN A 122 15.24 0.79 -7.99
CA ASN A 122 13.91 1.18 -7.54
C ASN A 122 13.96 2.38 -6.60
N PHE A 123 12.82 3.02 -6.46
CA PHE A 123 12.52 3.93 -5.37
C PHE A 123 11.42 3.36 -4.47
N PHE A 124 11.54 3.64 -3.17
CA PHE A 124 10.59 3.20 -2.15
C PHE A 124 9.99 4.38 -1.40
N SER A 125 8.71 4.28 -1.03
CA SER A 125 8.02 5.29 -0.24
C SER A 125 7.14 4.65 0.83
N SER A 126 6.74 5.42 1.85
CA SER A 126 5.87 4.97 2.94
C SER A 126 6.35 3.70 3.68
N PHE A 127 7.68 3.52 3.81
CA PHE A 127 8.28 2.41 4.55
C PHE A 127 8.63 2.79 6.00
N ALA A 128 8.70 1.79 6.87
CA ALA A 128 9.10 1.98 8.26
C ALA A 128 10.55 2.46 8.34
N GLY A 129 10.77 3.62 8.97
CA GLY A 129 12.08 4.27 9.06
C GLY A 129 12.31 5.39 8.04
N ALA A 130 11.40 5.61 7.08
CA ALA A 130 11.51 6.75 6.16
C ALA A 130 11.33 8.08 6.93
N PRO A 131 12.29 9.03 6.84
CA PRO A 131 12.22 10.33 7.51
C PRO A 131 10.99 11.16 7.13
N ASP A 132 10.60 11.09 5.86
CA ASP A 132 9.35 11.60 5.33
C ASP A 132 8.65 10.51 4.52
N GLN A 133 7.43 10.16 4.89
CA GLN A 133 6.67 9.06 4.30
C GLN A 133 6.12 9.37 2.90
N SER A 134 6.17 10.64 2.47
CA SER A 134 5.67 11.10 1.16
C SER A 134 6.74 11.12 0.06
N LEU A 135 8.02 10.99 0.42
CA LEU A 135 9.14 11.02 -0.52
C LEU A 135 9.53 9.62 -1.00
N TRP A 136 10.27 9.60 -2.11
CA TRP A 136 10.73 8.39 -2.80
C TRP A 136 12.25 8.22 -2.64
N TYR A 137 12.67 7.20 -1.92
CA TYR A 137 14.08 6.97 -1.54
C TYR A 137 14.70 5.93 -2.46
N ALA A 138 15.89 6.22 -2.98
CA ALA A 138 16.69 5.27 -3.76
C ALA A 138 16.87 3.95 -2.99
N SER A 139 16.91 2.81 -3.70
CA SER A 139 16.94 1.46 -3.11
C SER A 139 17.98 1.31 -1.99
N ALA A 140 19.23 1.67 -2.25
CA ALA A 140 20.32 1.59 -1.26
C ALA A 140 20.05 2.47 -0.02
N LEU A 141 19.54 3.69 -0.22
CA LEU A 141 19.21 4.62 0.87
C LEU A 141 18.02 4.13 1.68
N ALA A 142 16.96 3.63 1.04
CA ALA A 142 15.78 3.07 1.69
C ALA A 142 16.14 1.82 2.53
N ASN A 143 16.98 0.95 1.98
CA ASN A 143 17.49 -0.23 2.68
C ASN A 143 18.34 0.17 3.90
N ALA A 144 19.22 1.16 3.75
CA ALA A 144 20.03 1.67 4.85
C ALA A 144 19.20 2.34 5.96
N LEU A 145 18.14 3.08 5.62
CA LEU A 145 17.24 3.75 6.58
C LEU A 145 16.29 2.77 7.28
N SER A 146 15.78 1.78 6.57
CA SER A 146 14.86 0.78 7.14
C SER A 146 15.57 -0.31 7.94
N GLY A 147 16.88 -0.47 7.74
CA GLY A 147 17.69 -1.56 8.32
C GLY A 147 17.33 -2.94 7.74
N LYS A 148 16.60 -2.98 6.61
CA LYS A 148 16.15 -4.20 5.94
C LYS A 148 16.30 -4.07 4.44
N ASP A 149 16.56 -5.20 3.78
CA ASP A 149 16.46 -5.29 2.33
C ASP A 149 14.97 -5.34 1.93
N LEU A 150 14.49 -4.25 1.32
CA LEU A 150 13.12 -4.06 0.86
C LEU A 150 12.83 -4.78 -0.47
N ASP A 151 13.86 -5.18 -1.23
CA ASP A 151 13.73 -5.92 -2.48
C ASP A 151 14.90 -6.86 -2.76
N LYS A 152 14.84 -8.04 -2.14
CA LYS A 152 15.84 -9.12 -2.28
C LYS A 152 16.02 -9.67 -3.69
N SER A 153 15.12 -9.33 -4.62
CA SER A 153 15.11 -9.89 -5.98
C SER A 153 15.89 -9.05 -6.98
N SER A 154 16.23 -7.80 -6.63
CA SER A 154 16.87 -6.85 -7.52
C SER A 154 18.12 -6.26 -6.85
N PRO A 155 19.13 -5.86 -7.62
CA PRO A 155 20.21 -5.07 -7.08
C PRO A 155 19.71 -3.68 -6.65
N ASP A 156 20.48 -2.96 -5.82
CA ASP A 156 20.14 -1.60 -5.41
C ASP A 156 20.48 -0.57 -6.50
N ILE A 157 21.61 -0.76 -7.17
CA ILE A 157 22.22 0.19 -8.11
C ILE A 157 22.55 -0.50 -9.42
N ILE A 158 22.29 0.16 -10.54
CA ILE A 158 22.84 -0.21 -11.86
C ILE A 158 23.88 0.83 -12.26
N ILE A 159 25.05 0.38 -12.72
CA ILE A 159 26.10 1.23 -13.30
C ILE A 159 26.45 0.72 -14.71
N GLN A 160 26.59 1.63 -15.66
CA GLN A 160 27.09 1.36 -17.01
C GLN A 160 28.32 2.20 -17.28
N VAL A 161 29.35 1.57 -17.83
CA VAL A 161 30.63 2.22 -18.13
C VAL A 161 30.92 2.12 -19.59
N ASN A 162 31.31 3.25 -20.19
CA ASN A 162 31.64 3.30 -21.59
C ASN A 162 33.00 2.67 -21.89
N SER A 163 32.97 1.45 -22.41
CA SER A 163 34.15 0.69 -22.83
C SER A 163 35.04 1.39 -23.87
N ASN A 164 34.54 2.41 -24.58
CA ASN A 164 35.28 3.17 -25.59
C ASN A 164 35.92 4.47 -25.03
N GLY A 165 35.81 4.72 -23.73
CA GLY A 165 36.51 5.82 -23.07
C GLY A 165 38.02 5.66 -23.19
N GLY A 166 38.74 6.79 -23.27
CA GLY A 166 40.20 6.80 -23.21
C GLY A 166 40.68 6.51 -21.79
N TRP A 167 40.63 5.26 -21.33
CA TRP A 167 40.89 4.93 -19.94
C TRP A 167 42.39 4.82 -19.61
N ASN A 168 42.78 5.22 -18.40
CA ASN A 168 44.05 4.79 -17.82
C ASN A 168 43.95 3.31 -17.41
N THR A 169 44.55 2.42 -18.21
CA THR A 169 44.50 0.97 -17.99
C THR A 169 45.67 0.42 -17.19
N ARG A 170 46.61 1.28 -16.76
CA ARG A 170 47.87 0.86 -16.12
C ARG A 170 47.74 0.59 -14.63
N GLY A 171 46.70 1.09 -13.98
CA GLY A 171 46.49 0.96 -12.53
C GLY A 171 47.55 1.69 -11.68
N ASP A 172 48.18 2.73 -12.24
CA ASP A 172 49.20 3.55 -11.57
C ASP A 172 48.60 4.73 -10.79
N GLY A 173 47.27 4.95 -10.89
CA GLY A 173 46.56 6.08 -10.31
C GLY A 173 47.03 7.43 -10.86
N LEU A 174 47.60 7.44 -12.07
CA LEU A 174 48.19 8.60 -12.74
C LEU A 174 47.78 8.61 -14.24
N PRO A 175 46.51 8.97 -14.54
CA PRO A 175 46.07 9.17 -15.91
C PRO A 175 46.88 10.30 -16.56
N SER A 176 47.25 10.12 -17.83
CA SER A 176 47.85 11.20 -18.62
C SER A 176 46.80 12.23 -19.04
N VAL A 177 47.25 13.34 -19.64
CA VAL A 177 46.41 14.40 -20.23
C VAL A 177 45.47 13.94 -21.37
N ARG A 178 45.48 12.64 -21.71
CA ARG A 178 44.59 12.03 -22.73
C ARG A 178 43.76 10.89 -22.16
N GLU A 179 43.87 10.63 -20.87
CA GLU A 179 43.25 9.47 -20.23
C GLU A 179 42.31 9.91 -19.12
N TYR A 180 41.23 9.15 -18.92
CA TYR A 180 40.28 9.32 -17.83
C TYR A 180 40.52 8.28 -16.73
N ASP A 181 40.22 8.67 -15.50
CA ASP A 181 40.34 7.84 -14.32
C ASP A 181 39.06 7.04 -14.05
N LEU A 182 39.12 5.72 -14.18
CA LEU A 182 37.95 4.86 -14.01
C LEU A 182 37.46 4.84 -12.56
N GLN A 183 38.37 4.86 -11.57
CA GLN A 183 38.01 4.91 -10.16
C GLN A 183 37.19 6.18 -9.84
N SER A 184 37.55 7.32 -10.43
CA SER A 184 36.81 8.58 -10.29
C SER A 184 35.40 8.51 -10.86
N VAL A 185 35.25 7.93 -12.06
CA VAL A 185 33.91 7.67 -12.64
C VAL A 185 33.07 6.82 -11.70
N PHE A 186 33.61 5.71 -11.16
CA PHE A 186 32.83 4.90 -10.22
C PHE A 186 32.51 5.59 -8.88
N LEU A 187 33.40 6.43 -8.36
CA LEU A 187 33.09 7.22 -7.17
C LEU A 187 31.87 8.11 -7.40
N HIS A 188 31.82 8.76 -8.56
CA HIS A 188 30.72 9.62 -8.98
C HIS A 188 29.43 8.81 -9.18
N GLU A 189 29.49 7.74 -9.98
CA GLU A 189 28.31 6.95 -10.35
C GLU A 189 27.67 6.22 -9.16
N ILE A 190 28.46 5.79 -8.16
CA ILE A 190 27.90 5.23 -6.93
C ILE A 190 27.08 6.28 -6.17
N ALA A 191 27.48 7.56 -6.17
CA ALA A 191 26.73 8.63 -5.50
C ALA A 191 25.31 8.78 -6.08
N HIS A 192 25.18 8.73 -7.41
CA HIS A 192 23.88 8.69 -8.07
C HIS A 192 23.08 7.47 -7.62
N GLY A 193 23.67 6.27 -7.63
CA GLY A 193 23.00 5.06 -7.14
C GLY A 193 22.52 5.15 -5.69
N LEU A 194 23.24 5.88 -4.83
CA LEU A 194 22.88 6.14 -3.44
C LEU A 194 21.77 7.21 -3.26
N GLY A 195 21.34 7.86 -4.36
CA GLY A 195 20.23 8.81 -4.35
C GLY A 195 20.64 10.27 -4.59
N PHE A 196 21.88 10.56 -4.96
CA PHE A 196 22.27 11.90 -5.44
C PHE A 196 21.76 12.11 -6.87
N LEU A 197 20.45 12.16 -7.06
CA LEU A 197 19.83 12.51 -8.33
C LEU A 197 18.41 13.01 -8.10
N SER A 198 17.94 13.83 -9.03
CA SER A 198 16.55 14.24 -9.14
C SER A 198 15.73 13.23 -9.94
N ASN A 199 14.44 13.10 -9.60
CA ASN A 199 13.46 12.37 -10.41
C ASN A 199 12.69 13.27 -11.38
N ASP A 200 13.18 14.48 -11.65
CA ASP A 200 12.53 15.40 -12.58
C ASP A 200 12.52 14.87 -14.01
N SER A 201 11.61 15.40 -14.81
CA SER A 201 11.49 15.14 -16.24
C SER A 201 11.22 16.45 -16.94
N TYR A 202 11.93 16.71 -18.04
CA TYR A 202 11.83 17.96 -18.80
C TYR A 202 11.34 17.68 -20.23
N ASP A 203 10.28 18.36 -20.64
CA ASP A 203 9.79 18.34 -22.02
C ASP A 203 10.12 19.67 -22.72
N ALA A 204 11.15 19.62 -23.56
CA ALA A 204 11.62 20.78 -24.30
C ALA A 204 10.64 21.27 -25.39
N ASN A 205 9.72 20.42 -25.87
CA ASN A 205 8.78 20.81 -26.91
C ASN A 205 7.68 21.72 -26.36
N PHE A 206 7.26 21.47 -25.12
CA PHE A 206 6.22 22.24 -24.44
C PHE A 206 6.78 23.24 -23.42
N GLY A 207 8.08 23.19 -23.11
CA GLY A 207 8.70 24.05 -22.10
C GLY A 207 8.14 23.81 -20.70
N ILE A 208 7.76 22.56 -20.40
CA ILE A 208 7.21 22.14 -19.11
C ILE A 208 8.08 21.04 -18.51
N ALA A 209 8.04 20.92 -17.20
CA ALA A 209 8.68 19.84 -16.47
C ALA A 209 7.73 19.20 -15.48
N SER A 210 8.00 17.96 -15.08
CA SER A 210 7.27 17.23 -14.06
C SER A 210 8.20 16.64 -13.00
N LEU A 211 7.65 16.45 -11.80
CA LEU A 211 8.30 15.80 -10.66
C LEU A 211 7.24 15.04 -9.84
N ASP A 212 6.82 13.91 -10.38
CA ASP A 212 5.70 13.14 -9.83
C ASP A 212 6.09 12.33 -8.59
N GLN A 213 7.36 11.92 -8.49
CA GLN A 213 7.91 11.09 -7.43
C GLN A 213 9.12 11.78 -6.77
N PRO A 214 8.89 12.87 -6.03
CA PRO A 214 9.96 13.65 -5.43
C PRO A 214 10.78 12.80 -4.45
N THR A 215 12.09 12.89 -4.59
CA THR A 215 13.08 12.25 -3.74
C THR A 215 13.50 13.17 -2.58
N PRO A 216 14.27 12.68 -1.60
CA PRO A 216 14.96 13.55 -0.64
C PRO A 216 15.83 14.61 -1.33
N PHE A 217 16.52 14.27 -2.42
CA PHE A 217 17.33 15.22 -3.19
C PHE A 217 16.47 16.40 -3.67
N ASP A 218 15.31 16.11 -4.25
CA ASP A 218 14.36 17.12 -4.74
C ASP A 218 13.76 17.99 -3.63
N ALA A 219 13.60 17.42 -2.44
CA ALA A 219 13.10 18.15 -1.29
C ALA A 219 14.17 19.09 -0.69
N TYR A 220 15.46 18.78 -0.85
CA TYR A 220 16.56 19.65 -0.44
C TYR A 220 16.99 20.65 -1.51
N ALA A 221 16.78 20.35 -2.79
CA ALA A 221 16.94 21.29 -3.89
C ALA A 221 15.87 22.39 -3.83
N GLN A 222 16.30 23.64 -3.86
CA GLN A 222 15.42 24.80 -3.75
C GLN A 222 15.80 25.89 -4.74
N THR A 223 14.82 26.72 -5.12
CA THR A 223 15.11 28.00 -5.75
C THR A 223 15.84 28.92 -4.77
N PRO A 224 16.52 29.99 -5.24
CA PRO A 224 17.14 30.98 -4.37
C PRO A 224 16.18 31.62 -3.35
N GLU A 225 14.88 31.64 -3.66
CA GLU A 225 13.78 32.15 -2.82
C GLU A 225 13.29 31.14 -1.77
N ASN A 226 13.96 29.98 -1.65
CA ASN A 226 13.65 28.89 -0.71
C ASN A 226 12.42 28.04 -1.05
N LEU A 227 11.97 28.04 -2.31
CA LEU A 227 10.93 27.12 -2.76
C LEU A 227 11.53 25.76 -3.09
N ARG A 228 11.07 24.70 -2.42
CA ARG A 228 11.54 23.32 -2.70
C ARG A 228 11.07 22.87 -4.06
N LEU A 229 11.93 22.16 -4.79
CA LEU A 229 11.59 21.59 -6.08
C LEU A 229 10.39 20.63 -5.95
N ALA A 230 10.37 19.82 -4.88
CA ALA A 230 9.27 18.92 -4.54
C ALA A 230 7.90 19.62 -4.36
N ASP A 231 7.87 20.92 -4.04
CA ASP A 231 6.65 21.69 -3.77
C ASP A 231 6.13 22.47 -4.98
N LEU A 232 6.95 22.58 -6.04
CA LEU A 232 6.51 23.27 -7.25
C LEU A 232 5.38 22.48 -7.95
N PRO A 233 4.47 23.16 -8.67
CA PRO A 233 3.42 22.49 -9.42
C PRO A 233 4.01 21.52 -10.47
N THR A 234 3.40 20.35 -10.63
CA THR A 234 3.79 19.34 -11.61
C THR A 234 2.57 18.83 -12.39
N PRO A 235 2.63 18.74 -13.74
CA PRO A 235 3.64 19.36 -14.60
C PRO A 235 3.46 20.89 -14.67
N SER A 236 4.55 21.66 -14.86
CA SER A 236 4.47 23.12 -15.02
C SER A 236 5.66 23.75 -15.74
N THR A 237 5.44 24.97 -16.26
CA THR A 237 6.49 25.86 -16.78
C THR A 237 7.35 26.44 -15.66
N GLU A 238 6.76 26.69 -14.48
CA GLU A 238 7.48 27.16 -13.29
C GLU A 238 8.58 26.18 -12.87
N LEU A 239 8.25 24.88 -12.84
CA LEU A 239 9.23 23.83 -12.59
C LEU A 239 10.30 23.82 -13.69
N ALA A 240 9.93 23.91 -14.97
CA ALA A 240 10.90 23.94 -16.07
C ALA A 240 11.91 25.09 -15.96
N VAL A 241 11.45 26.28 -15.55
CA VAL A 241 12.32 27.44 -15.29
C VAL A 241 13.26 27.15 -14.12
N ALA A 242 12.76 26.56 -13.03
CA ALA A 242 13.60 26.19 -11.89
C ALA A 242 14.76 25.24 -12.29
N LEU A 243 14.48 24.24 -13.14
CA LEU A 243 15.49 23.28 -13.61
C LEU A 243 16.56 23.89 -14.54
N THR A 244 16.34 25.09 -15.08
CA THR A 244 17.18 25.72 -16.12
C THR A 244 17.71 27.12 -15.75
N SER A 245 17.56 27.53 -14.49
CA SER A 245 17.96 28.87 -14.03
C SER A 245 18.99 28.80 -12.90
N SER A 246 18.54 28.53 -11.68
CA SER A 246 19.41 28.35 -10.53
C SER A 246 18.70 27.54 -9.46
N LEU A 247 19.34 26.47 -9.01
CA LEU A 247 18.96 25.75 -7.80
C LEU A 247 20.10 25.77 -6.79
N VAL A 248 19.74 25.71 -5.52
CA VAL A 248 20.66 25.63 -4.40
C VAL A 248 20.23 24.55 -3.44
N TRP A 249 21.19 23.99 -2.69
CA TRP A 249 20.92 22.98 -1.68
C TRP A 249 20.64 23.60 -0.32
N SER A 250 19.60 23.11 0.36
CA SER A 250 19.09 23.67 1.61
C SER A 250 19.46 22.89 2.88
N GLY A 251 20.19 21.78 2.74
CA GLY A 251 20.55 20.93 3.87
C GLY A 251 21.61 21.55 4.78
N ALA A 252 21.38 21.47 6.09
CA ALA A 252 22.19 22.16 7.09
C ALA A 252 23.63 21.64 7.17
N ASN A 253 23.83 20.33 6.95
CA ASN A 253 25.17 19.75 6.97
C ASN A 253 25.97 20.24 5.76
N ALA A 254 25.38 20.20 4.56
CA ALA A 254 26.05 20.65 3.35
C ALA A 254 26.31 22.17 3.34
N ILE A 255 25.38 22.99 3.85
CA ILE A 255 25.62 24.43 4.05
C ILE A 255 26.84 24.66 4.95
N LYS A 256 26.94 23.91 6.06
CA LYS A 256 28.08 24.00 6.97
C LYS A 256 29.38 23.56 6.30
N ALA A 257 29.36 22.45 5.54
CA ALA A 257 30.52 21.97 4.80
C ALA A 257 30.99 22.97 3.75
N ASN A 258 30.06 23.70 3.13
CA ASN A 258 30.32 24.74 2.13
C ASN A 258 30.48 26.15 2.75
N GLY A 259 31.11 26.24 3.93
CA GLY A 259 31.46 27.53 4.55
C GLY A 259 30.28 28.41 4.96
N GLY A 260 29.09 27.83 5.20
CA GLY A 260 27.87 28.56 5.54
C GLY A 260 27.06 29.04 4.34
N VAL A 261 27.46 28.71 3.11
CA VAL A 261 26.78 29.10 1.87
C VAL A 261 26.03 27.91 1.30
N LYS A 262 24.80 28.12 0.84
CA LYS A 262 24.04 27.07 0.14
C LYS A 262 24.79 26.60 -1.11
N PRO A 263 25.11 25.30 -1.24
CA PRO A 263 25.75 24.75 -2.44
C PRO A 263 24.91 25.01 -3.68
N LYS A 264 25.53 25.47 -4.76
CA LYS A 264 24.86 25.70 -6.04
C LYS A 264 24.78 24.39 -6.84
N LEU A 265 23.60 24.10 -7.38
CA LEU A 265 23.36 22.93 -8.22
C LEU A 265 23.54 23.29 -9.70
N TYR A 266 23.90 22.31 -10.51
CA TYR A 266 24.08 22.46 -11.94
C TYR A 266 22.73 22.56 -12.65
N THR A 267 22.35 23.78 -13.03
CA THR A 267 21.13 24.08 -13.79
C THR A 267 21.50 24.93 -15.01
N PRO A 268 22.09 24.31 -16.05
CA PRO A 268 22.43 25.02 -17.28
C PRO A 268 21.19 25.63 -17.95
N SER A 269 21.38 26.66 -18.76
CA SER A 269 20.29 27.34 -19.47
C SER A 269 19.55 26.43 -20.46
N ARG A 270 20.20 25.35 -20.90
CA ARG A 270 19.59 24.26 -21.65
C ARG A 270 19.61 23.01 -20.78
N TYR A 271 18.44 22.45 -20.51
CA TYR A 271 18.32 21.22 -19.75
C TYR A 271 19.10 20.06 -20.42
N GLU A 272 19.89 19.37 -19.62
CA GLU A 272 20.73 18.23 -19.99
C GLU A 272 20.23 16.99 -19.25
N SER A 273 19.63 16.08 -20.00
CA SER A 273 19.10 14.82 -19.46
C SER A 273 20.18 14.05 -18.72
N GLY A 274 19.90 13.69 -17.47
CA GLY A 274 20.80 12.95 -16.59
C GLY A 274 21.95 13.76 -15.99
N SER A 275 21.93 15.10 -16.15
CA SER A 275 22.92 15.96 -15.50
C SER A 275 22.34 17.20 -14.85
N SER A 276 21.43 17.91 -15.52
CA SER A 276 20.73 19.04 -14.92
C SER A 276 20.08 18.62 -13.60
N THR A 277 20.17 19.51 -12.61
CA THR A 277 19.76 19.38 -11.20
C THR A 277 20.51 18.33 -10.37
N SER A 278 20.96 17.25 -10.99
CA SER A 278 21.55 16.08 -10.31
C SER A 278 23.06 16.21 -10.06
N HIS A 279 23.62 17.40 -10.20
CA HIS A 279 25.04 17.70 -10.00
C HIS A 279 25.24 19.01 -9.22
N LEU A 280 26.43 19.17 -8.66
CA LEU A 280 26.96 20.45 -8.22
C LEU A 280 27.37 21.30 -9.42
N ASP A 281 27.21 22.62 -9.32
CA ASP A 281 27.52 23.56 -10.39
C ASP A 281 28.99 23.47 -10.83
N GLU A 282 29.20 23.06 -12.09
CA GLU A 282 30.52 22.87 -12.72
C GLU A 282 31.46 24.08 -12.53
N ALA A 283 30.95 25.29 -12.81
CA ALA A 283 31.75 26.51 -12.75
C ALA A 283 32.19 26.86 -11.32
N THR A 284 31.41 26.44 -10.33
CA THR A 284 31.68 26.68 -8.91
C THR A 284 32.61 25.61 -8.32
N PHE A 285 32.38 24.33 -8.63
CA PHE A 285 32.96 23.21 -7.89
C PHE A 285 34.05 22.41 -8.63
N SER A 286 34.21 22.54 -9.95
CA SER A 286 35.24 21.79 -10.71
C SER A 286 36.67 21.99 -10.17
N LYS A 287 36.96 23.14 -9.57
CA LYS A 287 38.27 23.48 -9.00
C LYS A 287 38.30 23.44 -7.47
N SER A 288 37.30 22.84 -6.84
CA SER A 288 37.17 22.78 -5.38
C SER A 288 37.95 21.64 -4.73
N GLY A 289 38.70 20.85 -5.52
CA GLY A 289 39.53 19.77 -5.01
C GLY A 289 38.70 18.55 -4.63
N LEU A 290 38.50 18.30 -3.33
CA LEU A 290 37.76 17.11 -2.88
C LEU A 290 36.26 17.21 -3.19
N ASP A 291 35.71 18.41 -3.31
CA ASP A 291 34.27 18.63 -3.51
C ASP A 291 33.86 18.69 -4.99
N SER A 292 34.77 18.37 -5.92
CA SER A 292 34.47 18.33 -7.37
C SER A 292 33.78 17.03 -7.81
N VAL A 293 33.68 16.01 -6.94
CA VAL A 293 33.24 14.67 -7.36
C VAL A 293 31.88 14.67 -8.06
N MET A 294 30.93 15.51 -7.63
CA MET A 294 29.60 15.60 -8.26
C MET A 294 29.47 16.79 -9.22
N THR A 295 30.55 17.27 -9.83
CA THR A 295 30.43 18.10 -11.04
C THR A 295 30.12 17.19 -12.24
N PRO A 296 29.37 17.67 -13.25
CA PRO A 296 28.89 16.82 -14.34
C PRO A 296 29.98 16.33 -15.30
N ASN A 297 31.17 16.95 -15.31
CA ASN A 297 32.27 16.57 -16.19
C ASN A 297 33.46 16.03 -15.39
N LEU A 298 34.15 15.06 -15.99
CA LEU A 298 35.48 14.61 -15.57
C LEU A 298 36.45 14.91 -16.71
N ASP A 299 37.45 15.76 -16.45
CA ASP A 299 38.45 16.14 -17.44
C ASP A 299 39.56 15.07 -17.59
N PRO A 300 40.22 14.94 -18.77
CA PRO A 300 41.36 14.05 -18.93
C PRO A 300 42.50 14.38 -17.95
N GLY A 301 43.05 13.39 -17.27
CA GLY A 301 44.07 13.56 -16.23
C GLY A 301 43.53 13.94 -14.85
N GLU A 302 42.24 14.24 -14.73
CA GLU A 302 41.59 14.55 -13.45
C GLU A 302 41.37 13.28 -12.61
N ILE A 303 41.48 13.42 -11.29
CA ILE A 303 41.20 12.36 -10.32
C ILE A 303 40.38 12.89 -9.15
N PHE A 304 39.25 12.26 -8.89
CA PHE A 304 38.47 12.39 -7.67
C PHE A 304 39.01 11.46 -6.60
N LYS A 305 39.61 11.97 -5.53
CA LYS A 305 40.32 11.12 -4.56
C LYS A 305 39.37 10.34 -3.64
N GLU A 306 38.32 11.00 -3.20
CA GLU A 306 37.27 10.51 -2.31
C GLU A 306 36.01 11.35 -2.55
N PRO A 307 34.81 10.94 -2.07
CA PRO A 307 33.57 11.69 -2.25
C PRO A 307 33.65 13.18 -1.86
N GLY A 308 34.50 13.53 -0.89
CA GLY A 308 34.64 14.88 -0.37
C GLY A 308 33.64 15.23 0.73
N PRO A 309 33.98 16.18 1.62
CA PRO A 309 33.12 16.55 2.75
C PRO A 309 31.75 17.09 2.31
N LEU A 310 31.66 17.81 1.19
CA LEU A 310 30.40 18.38 0.73
C LEU A 310 29.41 17.31 0.26
N LEU A 311 29.84 16.38 -0.60
CA LEU A 311 29.00 15.28 -1.06
C LEU A 311 28.51 14.42 0.12
N LEU A 312 29.41 14.09 1.04
CA LEU A 312 29.05 13.31 2.23
C LEU A 312 28.03 14.05 3.11
N ALA A 313 28.17 15.36 3.25
CA ALA A 313 27.21 16.17 3.99
C ALA A 313 25.83 16.23 3.31
N MET A 314 25.78 16.31 1.98
CA MET A 314 24.53 16.26 1.22
C MET A 314 23.84 14.90 1.32
N ILE A 315 24.61 13.79 1.28
CA ILE A 315 24.06 12.45 1.51
C ILE A 315 23.52 12.33 2.94
N GLU A 316 24.21 12.87 3.93
CA GLU A 316 23.72 12.85 5.32
C GLU A 316 22.44 13.69 5.48
N ASP A 317 22.35 14.85 4.83
CA ASP A 317 21.12 15.64 4.80
C ASP A 317 19.94 14.79 4.29
N MET A 318 20.12 14.04 3.18
CA MET A 318 19.09 13.15 2.62
C MET A 318 18.65 11.99 3.53
N ARG A 319 19.38 11.69 4.60
CA ARG A 319 18.98 10.70 5.62
C ARG A 319 18.05 11.28 6.68
N THR A 320 17.84 12.59 6.66
CA THR A 320 17.01 13.30 7.63
C THR A 320 15.75 13.84 6.97
N LYS A 321 14.77 14.26 7.79
CA LYS A 321 13.55 14.84 7.26
C LYS A 321 13.89 16.22 6.68
N PRO A 322 13.58 16.50 5.41
CA PRO A 322 13.86 17.79 4.81
C PRO A 322 13.09 18.93 5.50
N PRO A 323 13.60 20.19 5.38
CA PRO A 323 12.88 21.36 5.86
C PRO A 323 11.45 21.37 5.34
N ALA A 324 10.50 21.81 6.17
CA ALA A 324 9.11 21.93 5.75
C ALA A 324 8.98 22.90 4.56
N GLY A 325 8.05 22.62 3.65
CA GLY A 325 7.77 23.50 2.54
C GLY A 325 7.12 24.79 3.00
N ILE A 326 7.24 25.81 2.14
CA ILE A 326 6.67 27.13 2.41
C ILE A 326 5.36 27.23 1.64
N ALA A 327 4.28 27.56 2.34
CA ALA A 327 2.99 27.84 1.69
C ALA A 327 3.09 29.15 0.90
N THR A 328 2.82 29.10 -0.41
CA THR A 328 2.85 30.30 -1.27
C THR A 328 1.47 30.92 -1.48
N GLY A 329 0.41 30.27 -1.00
CA GLY A 329 -0.96 30.78 -1.09
C GLY A 329 -1.94 29.98 -0.24
N LEU A 330 -3.20 30.44 -0.19
CA LEU A 330 -4.28 29.70 0.46
C LEU A 330 -4.52 28.36 -0.25
N PRO A 331 -4.92 27.30 0.48
CA PRO A 331 -5.35 26.06 -0.16
C PRO A 331 -6.61 26.33 -1.00
N GLN A 332 -6.70 25.72 -2.18
CA GLN A 332 -7.94 25.67 -2.93
C GLN A 332 -8.93 24.70 -2.25
N SER A 333 -10.20 24.72 -2.70
CA SER A 333 -11.22 23.84 -2.13
C SER A 333 -10.87 22.35 -2.37
N PRO A 334 -11.08 21.46 -1.37
CA PRO A 334 -11.01 20.02 -1.58
C PRO A 334 -11.94 19.56 -2.70
N ARG A 335 -11.52 18.51 -3.43
CA ARG A 335 -12.25 18.01 -4.62
C ARG A 335 -12.99 16.72 -4.30
N ASN A 336 -13.94 16.34 -5.17
CA ASN A 336 -14.65 15.06 -5.13
C ASN A 336 -15.20 14.68 -3.75
N VAL A 337 -15.69 15.68 -3.00
CA VAL A 337 -16.15 15.52 -1.62
C VAL A 337 -17.46 14.73 -1.58
N GLN A 338 -17.43 13.58 -0.89
CA GLN A 338 -18.52 12.63 -0.78
C GLN A 338 -18.72 12.21 0.69
N ALA A 339 -19.97 11.88 1.03
CA ALA A 339 -20.32 11.28 2.30
C ALA A 339 -21.03 9.95 2.05
N PHE A 340 -20.63 8.91 2.77
CA PHE A 340 -21.22 7.57 2.71
C PHE A 340 -21.90 7.25 4.04
N THR A 341 -23.10 6.67 3.94
CA THR A 341 -23.95 6.30 5.07
C THR A 341 -23.37 5.12 5.86
N ALA A 342 -23.38 5.20 7.19
CA ALA A 342 -23.07 4.10 8.11
C ALA A 342 -23.98 4.15 9.36
N ASP A 343 -23.88 3.16 10.24
CA ASP A 343 -24.64 3.13 11.50
C ASP A 343 -24.14 4.20 12.45
N ALA A 344 -25.02 5.13 12.83
CA ALA A 344 -24.74 6.26 13.70
C ALA A 344 -23.48 7.07 13.30
N SER A 345 -23.12 7.03 12.02
CA SER A 345 -21.88 7.60 11.49
C SER A 345 -21.94 7.86 9.99
N ALA A 346 -20.96 8.59 9.48
CA ALA A 346 -20.75 8.80 8.06
C ALA A 346 -19.25 8.70 7.74
N LEU A 347 -18.91 8.11 6.60
CA LEU A 347 -17.54 8.13 6.06
C LEU A 347 -17.44 9.26 5.04
N ILE A 348 -16.57 10.23 5.29
CA ILE A 348 -16.34 11.37 4.41
C ILE A 348 -15.10 11.09 3.58
N SER A 349 -15.22 11.14 2.26
CA SER A 349 -14.10 10.97 1.32
C SER A 349 -13.95 12.23 0.48
N PHE A 350 -12.73 12.61 0.19
CA PHE A 350 -12.39 13.75 -0.66
C PHE A 350 -10.99 13.58 -1.24
N ASP A 351 -10.75 14.29 -2.33
CA ASP A 351 -9.43 14.46 -2.92
C ASP A 351 -8.80 15.78 -2.45
N PRO A 352 -7.47 15.85 -2.32
CA PRO A 352 -6.79 17.09 -2.00
C PRO A 352 -7.03 18.18 -3.06
N PRO A 353 -6.91 19.46 -2.68
CA PRO A 353 -6.89 20.60 -3.61
C PRO A 353 -5.84 20.43 -4.71
N VAL A 354 -6.05 21.06 -5.87
CA VAL A 354 -5.10 20.98 -7.01
C VAL A 354 -3.75 21.56 -6.62
N ASN A 355 -3.74 22.67 -5.89
CA ASN A 355 -2.53 23.34 -5.42
C ASN A 355 -1.97 22.75 -4.11
N LEU A 356 -2.23 21.47 -3.79
CA LEU A 356 -1.74 20.80 -2.57
C LEU A 356 -0.25 21.06 -2.29
N ARG A 357 0.60 20.95 -3.33
CA ARG A 357 2.05 21.10 -3.22
C ARG A 357 2.44 22.53 -2.82
N THR A 358 1.94 23.55 -3.51
CA THR A 358 2.29 24.94 -3.18
C THR A 358 1.55 25.46 -1.94
N ALA A 359 0.40 24.90 -1.61
CA ALA A 359 -0.38 25.28 -0.43
C ALA A 359 0.17 24.70 0.88
N GLN A 360 0.96 23.62 0.86
CA GLN A 360 1.50 22.97 2.06
C GLN A 360 0.41 22.71 3.13
N ILE A 361 -0.57 21.89 2.77
CA ILE A 361 -1.74 21.62 3.62
C ILE A 361 -1.31 20.95 4.92
N SER A 362 -1.75 21.54 6.03
CA SER A 362 -1.46 21.08 7.39
C SER A 362 -2.58 20.22 8.00
N GLU A 363 -3.84 20.55 7.70
CA GLU A 363 -5.00 19.80 8.17
C GLU A 363 -6.23 20.03 7.27
N TYR A 364 -7.17 19.10 7.32
CA TYR A 364 -8.53 19.23 6.81
C TYR A 364 -9.50 19.37 7.98
N ILE A 365 -10.50 20.23 7.83
CA ILE A 365 -11.56 20.44 8.83
C ILE A 365 -12.89 20.03 8.21
N ILE A 366 -13.49 18.99 8.78
CA ILE A 366 -14.79 18.45 8.40
C ILE A 366 -15.81 18.96 9.40
N LYS A 367 -16.72 19.83 8.97
CA LYS A 367 -17.77 20.39 9.81
C LYS A 367 -19.11 19.77 9.46
N ASN A 368 -19.81 19.26 10.47
CA ASN A 368 -21.22 18.91 10.36
C ASN A 368 -22.04 20.21 10.31
N ILE A 369 -22.63 20.52 9.16
CA ILE A 369 -23.33 21.80 8.95
C ILE A 369 -24.54 21.93 9.89
N LYS A 370 -25.17 20.81 10.25
CA LYS A 370 -26.36 20.78 11.10
C LYS A 370 -26.06 21.02 12.57
N THR A 371 -24.97 20.46 13.08
CA THR A 371 -24.63 20.53 14.51
C THR A 371 -23.53 21.54 14.82
N GLY A 372 -22.78 21.99 13.81
CA GLY A 372 -21.61 22.84 13.94
C GLY A 372 -20.35 22.11 14.42
N VAL A 373 -20.43 20.81 14.75
CA VAL A 373 -19.30 20.02 15.27
C VAL A 373 -18.25 19.82 14.17
N GLU A 374 -16.99 20.05 14.52
CA GLU A 374 -15.84 19.88 13.63
C GLU A 374 -15.01 18.66 13.99
N LYS A 375 -14.49 18.00 12.96
CA LYS A 375 -13.50 16.94 13.06
C LYS A 375 -12.31 17.29 12.18
N LYS A 376 -11.11 17.26 12.77
CA LYS A 376 -9.84 17.48 12.09
C LYS A 376 -9.26 16.16 11.59
N ALA A 377 -8.59 16.21 10.45
CA ALA A 377 -7.86 15.10 9.88
C ALA A 377 -6.65 15.58 9.06
N VAL A 378 -5.67 14.72 8.84
CA VAL A 378 -4.52 15.00 7.96
C VAL A 378 -4.67 14.37 6.58
N SER A 379 -5.64 13.47 6.42
CA SER A 379 -5.91 12.74 5.18
C SER A 379 -7.37 12.29 5.10
N SER A 380 -7.76 11.86 3.90
CA SER A 380 -9.04 11.22 3.58
C SER A 380 -8.85 9.70 3.45
N PRO A 381 -9.86 8.86 3.79
CA PRO A 381 -11.21 9.23 4.26
C PRO A 381 -11.31 9.42 5.78
N VAL A 382 -12.39 10.06 6.24
CA VAL A 382 -12.62 10.45 7.64
C VAL A 382 -13.98 9.96 8.14
N VAL A 383 -14.00 9.16 9.21
CA VAL A 383 -15.26 8.74 9.86
C VAL A 383 -15.77 9.82 10.81
N VAL A 384 -17.00 10.30 10.63
CA VAL A 384 -17.72 11.16 11.59
C VAL A 384 -18.75 10.30 12.34
N SER A 385 -18.55 10.10 13.64
CA SER A 385 -19.40 9.27 14.50
C SER A 385 -20.39 10.12 15.33
N GLY A 386 -21.30 9.44 16.04
CA GLY A 386 -22.26 10.10 16.96
C GLY A 386 -23.45 10.74 16.25
N LEU A 387 -23.75 10.30 15.02
CA LEU A 387 -24.89 10.78 14.26
C LEU A 387 -26.16 10.03 14.66
N LYS A 388 -27.32 10.68 14.54
CA LYS A 388 -28.61 10.03 14.81
C LYS A 388 -29.15 9.36 13.54
N ASN A 389 -29.43 8.06 13.62
CA ASN A 389 -30.07 7.34 12.52
C ASN A 389 -31.43 7.95 12.16
N GLY A 390 -31.74 7.96 10.85
CA GLY A 390 -32.95 8.58 10.30
C GLY A 390 -32.91 10.12 10.23
N THR A 391 -31.82 10.76 10.65
CA THR A 391 -31.64 12.23 10.53
C THR A 391 -30.76 12.56 9.34
N SER A 392 -31.19 13.50 8.49
CA SER A 392 -30.38 13.99 7.37
C SER A 392 -29.27 14.95 7.84
N TYR A 393 -28.06 14.77 7.31
CA TYR A 393 -26.85 15.55 7.57
C TYR A 393 -26.11 15.91 6.28
N THR A 394 -25.46 17.08 6.29
CA THR A 394 -24.50 17.53 5.29
C THR A 394 -23.20 17.96 5.98
N PHE A 395 -22.08 17.82 5.26
CA PHE A 395 -20.76 18.15 5.79
C PHE A 395 -20.05 19.13 4.87
N SER A 396 -19.36 20.11 5.44
CA SER A 396 -18.40 20.94 4.70
C SER A 396 -16.98 20.50 5.02
N VAL A 397 -16.13 20.42 4.00
CA VAL A 397 -14.71 20.11 4.12
C VAL A 397 -13.91 21.32 3.64
N VAL A 398 -13.01 21.81 4.48
CA VAL A 398 -12.01 22.83 4.11
C VAL A 398 -10.60 22.27 4.28
N ALA A 399 -9.69 22.72 3.43
CA ALA A 399 -8.25 22.52 3.61
C ALA A 399 -7.65 23.71 4.35
N LYS A 400 -6.64 23.48 5.18
CA LYS A 400 -5.99 24.52 5.98
C LYS A 400 -4.47 24.44 5.92
N ASN A 401 -3.83 25.60 5.81
CA ASN A 401 -2.40 25.78 6.00
C ASN A 401 -2.11 26.92 6.98
N VAL A 402 -0.85 27.37 7.03
CA VAL A 402 -0.41 28.48 7.89
C VAL A 402 -0.98 29.84 7.50
N LEU A 403 -1.42 30.01 6.23
CA LEU A 403 -1.96 31.27 5.71
C LEU A 403 -3.47 31.38 5.91
N GLY A 404 -4.18 30.26 6.05
CA GLY A 404 -5.62 30.25 6.28
C GLY A 404 -6.32 28.98 5.82
N VAL A 405 -7.62 29.10 5.55
CA VAL A 405 -8.50 28.01 5.11
C VAL A 405 -9.00 28.24 3.69
N SER A 406 -9.28 27.15 2.98
CA SER A 406 -9.91 27.18 1.66
C SER A 406 -11.39 27.56 1.73
N GLU A 407 -11.96 27.83 0.56
CA GLU A 407 -13.42 27.76 0.36
C GLU A 407 -13.95 26.35 0.69
N PRO A 408 -15.14 26.23 1.32
CA PRO A 408 -15.69 24.95 1.73
C PRO A 408 -16.28 24.15 0.55
N ALA A 409 -15.92 22.88 0.47
CA ALA A 409 -16.62 21.91 -0.37
C ALA A 409 -17.70 21.18 0.44
N ILE A 410 -18.93 21.13 -0.07
CA ILE A 410 -20.09 20.61 0.66
C ILE A 410 -20.53 19.26 0.09
N THR A 411 -20.72 18.25 0.94
CA THR A 411 -21.23 16.94 0.54
C THR A 411 -22.71 17.00 0.14
N LYS A 412 -23.16 16.02 -0.65
CA LYS A 412 -24.60 15.69 -0.69
C LYS A 412 -25.07 15.27 0.70
N ALA A 413 -26.38 15.40 0.94
CA ALA A 413 -26.98 14.97 2.20
C ALA A 413 -26.98 13.45 2.34
N ILE A 414 -26.71 12.95 3.55
CA ILE A 414 -26.81 11.53 3.90
C ILE A 414 -27.74 11.36 5.11
N THR A 415 -28.30 10.16 5.24
CA THR A 415 -29.15 9.78 6.38
C THR A 415 -28.60 8.48 6.95
N PRO A 416 -27.88 8.51 8.09
CA PRO A 416 -27.40 7.33 8.80
C PRO A 416 -28.53 6.34 9.06
N GLN A 417 -28.23 5.04 8.96
CA GLN A 417 -29.19 3.96 9.14
C GLN A 417 -28.60 2.89 10.03
N ALA A 418 -29.43 2.25 10.84
CA ALA A 418 -28.99 1.17 11.71
C ALA A 418 -28.34 0.06 10.87
N GLY A 419 -27.18 -0.40 11.30
CA GLY A 419 -26.51 -1.52 10.66
C GLY A 419 -27.30 -2.80 10.86
N TRP A 420 -27.18 -3.74 9.92
CA TRP A 420 -27.71 -5.08 10.10
C TRP A 420 -27.03 -5.75 11.29
N LYS A 421 -27.83 -6.19 12.26
CA LYS A 421 -27.34 -6.97 13.40
C LYS A 421 -27.61 -8.44 13.13
N SER A 422 -26.55 -9.24 13.00
CA SER A 422 -26.68 -10.70 12.98
C SER A 422 -26.76 -11.23 14.41
N THR A 423 -27.53 -12.30 14.58
CA THR A 423 -27.61 -13.05 15.85
C THR A 423 -27.62 -14.54 15.53
N VAL A 424 -27.07 -15.34 16.44
CA VAL A 424 -27.11 -16.80 16.31
C VAL A 424 -28.50 -17.30 16.69
N LEU A 425 -29.20 -17.96 15.75
CA LEU A 425 -30.55 -18.49 15.96
C LEU A 425 -30.55 -19.75 16.86
N ASP A 426 -29.67 -20.70 16.55
CA ASP A 426 -29.51 -21.93 17.31
C ASP A 426 -28.04 -22.36 17.41
N SER A 427 -27.40 -22.09 18.56
CA SER A 427 -26.01 -22.47 18.80
C SER A 427 -25.83 -23.98 19.05
N GLY A 428 -26.93 -24.70 19.32
CA GLY A 428 -26.90 -26.15 19.54
C GLY A 428 -26.93 -26.98 18.26
N ALA A 429 -27.27 -26.37 17.12
CA ALA A 429 -27.52 -27.03 15.85
C ALA A 429 -26.40 -26.80 14.82
N ASP A 430 -26.18 -27.78 13.94
CA ASP A 430 -25.46 -27.59 12.68
C ASP A 430 -26.47 -27.38 11.54
N GLY A 431 -26.95 -26.13 11.42
CA GLY A 431 -27.97 -25.76 10.43
C GLY A 431 -27.48 -25.79 8.99
N LYS A 432 -28.08 -26.60 8.11
CA LYS A 432 -27.69 -26.69 6.68
C LYS A 432 -28.77 -26.23 5.70
N SER A 433 -29.78 -27.06 5.47
CA SER A 433 -30.89 -26.68 4.59
C SER A 433 -31.75 -25.68 5.34
N ILE A 434 -31.99 -24.51 4.77
CA ILE A 434 -32.73 -23.43 5.42
C ILE A 434 -33.84 -22.99 4.47
N ALA A 435 -35.06 -22.90 4.99
CA ALA A 435 -36.19 -22.25 4.35
C ALA A 435 -36.82 -21.26 5.33
N SER A 436 -37.27 -20.11 4.82
CA SER A 436 -37.90 -19.09 5.65
C SER A 436 -39.19 -18.58 5.02
N THR A 437 -40.16 -18.22 5.86
CA THR A 437 -41.42 -17.63 5.42
C THR A 437 -41.96 -16.66 6.48
N THR A 438 -43.05 -15.96 6.15
CA THR A 438 -43.85 -15.21 7.12
C THR A 438 -45.08 -16.04 7.49
N PHE A 439 -45.16 -16.44 8.75
CA PHE A 439 -46.25 -17.24 9.31
C PHE A 439 -46.95 -16.47 10.43
N ASN A 440 -48.26 -16.30 10.33
CA ASN A 440 -49.09 -15.48 11.21
C ASN A 440 -48.55 -14.06 11.41
N GLY A 441 -48.04 -13.45 10.32
CA GLY A 441 -47.46 -12.11 10.32
C GLY A 441 -46.09 -12.00 10.99
N LYS A 442 -45.43 -13.12 11.31
CA LYS A 442 -44.10 -13.16 11.93
C LYS A 442 -43.13 -14.07 11.15
N PRO A 443 -41.81 -13.83 11.22
CA PRO A 443 -40.83 -14.72 10.62
C PRO A 443 -40.88 -16.13 11.19
N ALA A 444 -40.77 -17.13 10.31
CA ALA A 444 -40.57 -18.53 10.64
C ALA A 444 -39.43 -19.08 9.77
N ILE A 445 -38.55 -19.88 10.37
CA ILE A 445 -37.38 -20.48 9.71
C ILE A 445 -37.37 -21.97 10.01
N ALA A 446 -37.44 -22.79 8.97
CA ALA A 446 -37.21 -24.23 9.08
C ALA A 446 -35.78 -24.55 8.64
N TYR A 447 -35.11 -25.44 9.37
CA TYR A 447 -33.75 -25.84 9.04
C TYR A 447 -33.42 -27.25 9.47
N THR A 448 -32.55 -27.92 8.71
CA THR A 448 -32.00 -29.22 9.11
C THR A 448 -30.82 -29.04 10.05
N ASP A 449 -30.85 -29.74 11.18
CA ASP A 449 -29.75 -29.88 12.12
C ASP A 449 -29.02 -31.20 11.83
N THR A 450 -27.92 -31.12 11.08
CA THR A 450 -27.16 -32.32 10.67
C THR A 450 -26.44 -33.00 11.84
N LYS A 451 -26.34 -32.34 13.00
CA LYS A 451 -25.75 -32.93 14.20
C LYS A 451 -26.69 -33.93 14.86
N SER A 452 -27.98 -33.62 14.92
CA SER A 452 -28.99 -34.52 15.49
C SER A 452 -29.78 -35.30 14.45
N GLY A 453 -29.70 -34.93 13.17
CA GLY A 453 -30.51 -35.50 12.10
C GLY A 453 -31.96 -34.98 12.11
N ASP A 454 -32.19 -33.80 12.69
CA ASP A 454 -33.52 -33.25 12.89
C ASP A 454 -33.88 -32.17 11.85
N LEU A 455 -35.14 -32.12 11.45
CA LEU A 455 -35.76 -30.92 10.92
C LEU A 455 -36.30 -30.08 12.08
N LYS A 456 -35.86 -28.82 12.20
CA LYS A 456 -36.30 -27.88 13.23
C LYS A 456 -37.06 -26.71 12.61
N LEU A 457 -38.00 -26.16 13.38
CA LEU A 457 -38.73 -24.93 13.06
C LEU A 457 -38.50 -23.93 14.18
N ALA A 458 -38.00 -22.74 13.83
CA ALA A 458 -37.92 -21.58 14.68
C ALA A 458 -39.01 -20.58 14.29
N THR A 459 -39.94 -20.26 15.20
CA THR A 459 -40.96 -19.22 15.01
C THR A 459 -40.68 -18.03 15.93
N PHE A 460 -40.82 -16.82 15.40
CA PHE A 460 -40.59 -15.60 16.15
C PHE A 460 -41.90 -15.05 16.73
N ASP A 461 -41.97 -14.83 18.04
CA ASP A 461 -43.17 -14.24 18.67
C ASP A 461 -43.18 -12.70 18.69
N GLY A 462 -42.08 -12.07 18.24
CA GLY A 462 -41.85 -10.63 18.35
C GLY A 462 -40.78 -10.25 19.37
N LYS A 463 -40.36 -11.18 20.22
CA LYS A 463 -39.31 -10.99 21.24
C LYS A 463 -38.29 -12.14 21.24
N ILE A 464 -38.76 -13.38 21.18
CA ILE A 464 -37.93 -14.59 21.25
C ILE A 464 -38.23 -15.55 20.10
N TRP A 465 -37.21 -16.30 19.70
CA TRP A 465 -37.35 -17.41 18.78
C TRP A 465 -37.72 -18.68 19.56
N LYS A 466 -38.89 -19.24 19.28
CA LYS A 466 -39.28 -20.56 19.78
C LYS A 466 -38.85 -21.63 18.79
N LYS A 467 -37.94 -22.50 19.22
CA LYS A 467 -37.41 -23.61 18.41
C LYS A 467 -38.10 -24.90 18.79
N THR A 468 -38.55 -25.66 17.80
CA THR A 468 -39.22 -26.96 17.98
C THR A 468 -38.71 -27.94 16.93
N THR A 469 -38.49 -29.19 17.30
CA THR A 469 -38.18 -30.26 16.35
C THR A 469 -39.46 -30.65 15.61
N VAL A 470 -39.49 -30.49 14.29
CA VAL A 470 -40.60 -30.84 13.39
C VAL A 470 -40.65 -32.33 13.16
N ASP A 471 -39.58 -32.91 12.62
CA ASP A 471 -39.43 -34.35 12.34
C ASP A 471 -37.93 -34.73 12.36
N GLY A 472 -37.57 -36.01 12.33
CA GLY A 472 -36.18 -36.48 12.24
C GLY A 472 -35.84 -37.63 13.17
N ALA A 473 -34.54 -37.88 13.34
CA ALA A 473 -34.02 -39.13 13.91
C ALA A 473 -34.66 -39.51 15.25
N GLY A 474 -35.13 -40.75 15.37
CA GLY A 474 -35.78 -41.27 16.58
C GLY A 474 -37.22 -40.76 16.82
N GLY A 475 -37.87 -40.21 15.80
CA GLY A 475 -39.27 -39.78 15.88
C GLY A 475 -40.27 -40.92 16.08
N THR A 476 -41.43 -40.57 16.64
CA THR A 476 -42.58 -41.47 16.85
C THR A 476 -43.89 -40.71 16.56
N GLY A 477 -45.03 -41.42 16.43
CA GLY A 477 -46.33 -40.76 16.24
C GLY A 477 -46.52 -40.09 14.88
N GLY A 478 -46.10 -40.76 13.79
CA GLY A 478 -46.19 -40.27 12.40
C GLY A 478 -44.90 -39.60 11.89
N ARG A 479 -43.99 -39.27 12.81
CA ARG A 479 -42.63 -38.80 12.53
C ARG A 479 -41.73 -39.94 12.03
N THR A 480 -40.74 -39.62 11.22
CA THR A 480 -39.74 -40.60 10.78
C THR A 480 -38.81 -41.00 11.93
N ALA A 481 -38.24 -42.20 11.88
CA ALA A 481 -37.13 -42.57 12.75
C ALA A 481 -35.76 -42.18 12.17
N HIS A 482 -35.72 -41.73 10.90
CA HIS A 482 -34.52 -41.48 10.12
C HIS A 482 -34.10 -40.01 10.15
N SER A 483 -32.83 -39.74 9.81
CA SER A 483 -32.30 -38.38 9.79
C SER A 483 -32.85 -37.59 8.61
N ILE A 484 -33.07 -36.28 8.79
CA ILE A 484 -33.44 -35.37 7.69
C ILE A 484 -32.19 -34.64 7.19
N ASN A 485 -31.79 -34.92 5.95
CA ASN A 485 -30.67 -34.24 5.28
C ASN A 485 -31.07 -33.59 3.94
N SER A 486 -32.36 -33.63 3.61
CA SER A 486 -32.90 -33.08 2.38
C SER A 486 -32.97 -31.54 2.39
N PRO A 487 -33.13 -30.91 1.22
CA PRO A 487 -33.71 -29.59 1.12
C PRO A 487 -35.07 -29.51 1.85
N VAL A 488 -35.42 -28.34 2.37
CA VAL A 488 -36.72 -28.05 3.00
C VAL A 488 -37.48 -27.03 2.16
N SER A 489 -38.78 -27.25 1.97
CA SER A 489 -39.67 -26.28 1.32
C SER A 489 -40.80 -25.86 2.26
N LEU A 490 -41.17 -24.57 2.23
CA LEU A 490 -42.20 -23.96 3.08
C LEU A 490 -43.21 -23.20 2.26
N CYS A 491 -44.49 -23.32 2.62
CA CYS A 491 -45.54 -22.42 2.14
C CYS A 491 -46.63 -22.27 3.20
N VAL A 492 -47.44 -21.23 3.03
CA VAL A 492 -48.42 -20.80 4.03
C VAL A 492 -49.76 -20.60 3.35
N ASN A 493 -50.82 -21.21 3.90
CA ASN A 493 -52.21 -20.96 3.51
C ASN A 493 -52.92 -20.18 4.63
N GLY A 494 -54.02 -19.49 4.31
CA GLY A 494 -54.83 -18.70 5.21
C GLY A 494 -54.46 -17.21 5.22
N SER A 495 -55.27 -16.40 5.89
CA SER A 495 -55.16 -14.94 5.89
C SER A 495 -54.87 -14.37 7.29
N GLY A 496 -54.13 -13.26 7.32
CA GLY A 496 -53.76 -12.57 8.55
C GLY A 496 -52.97 -13.45 9.52
N ILE A 497 -53.56 -13.71 10.70
CA ILE A 497 -52.95 -14.49 11.79
C ILE A 497 -53.58 -15.88 11.97
N LYS A 498 -54.42 -16.32 11.03
CA LYS A 498 -55.04 -17.65 11.02
C LYS A 498 -54.49 -18.45 9.84
N GLN A 499 -53.19 -18.66 9.86
CA GLN A 499 -52.48 -19.35 8.80
C GLN A 499 -52.09 -20.77 9.22
N THR A 500 -51.91 -21.62 8.21
CA THR A 500 -51.36 -22.97 8.32
C THR A 500 -50.03 -23.01 7.60
N LEU A 501 -48.99 -23.53 8.25
CA LEU A 501 -47.65 -23.70 7.69
C LEU A 501 -47.49 -25.12 7.16
N HIS A 502 -47.05 -25.22 5.92
CA HIS A 502 -46.81 -26.46 5.20
C HIS A 502 -45.31 -26.65 5.02
N ILE A 503 -44.80 -27.83 5.38
CA ILE A 503 -43.36 -28.12 5.42
C ILE A 503 -43.11 -29.44 4.69
N PHE A 504 -42.34 -29.40 3.61
CA PHE A 504 -41.98 -30.56 2.80
C PHE A 504 -40.49 -30.87 2.89
N TYR A 505 -40.16 -32.15 3.05
CA TYR A 505 -38.80 -32.66 3.29
C TYR A 505 -38.75 -34.16 2.97
N SER A 506 -37.57 -34.76 2.94
CA SER A 506 -37.39 -36.20 2.90
C SER A 506 -36.42 -36.69 3.95
N ASP A 507 -36.61 -37.92 4.38
CA ASP A 507 -35.63 -38.58 5.23
C ASP A 507 -34.50 -39.22 4.42
N SER A 508 -33.38 -39.47 5.10
CA SER A 508 -32.14 -39.91 4.48
C SER A 508 -32.13 -41.38 4.04
N THR A 509 -33.09 -42.18 4.51
CA THR A 509 -33.04 -43.64 4.40
C THR A 509 -34.07 -44.14 3.40
N ASP A 510 -35.34 -43.91 3.70
CA ASP A 510 -36.46 -44.34 2.86
C ASP A 510 -36.64 -43.38 1.67
N LYS A 511 -36.15 -42.14 1.82
CA LYS A 511 -36.27 -41.05 0.84
C LYS A 511 -37.72 -40.68 0.53
N ASP A 512 -38.62 -40.93 1.49
CA ASP A 512 -40.02 -40.54 1.38
C ASP A 512 -40.13 -39.02 1.28
N LEU A 513 -40.96 -38.53 0.35
CA LEU A 513 -41.46 -37.16 0.40
C LEU A 513 -42.46 -37.05 1.55
N ARG A 514 -42.00 -36.44 2.64
CA ARG A 514 -42.77 -36.20 3.85
C ARG A 514 -43.29 -34.79 3.88
N TYR A 515 -44.45 -34.65 4.49
CA TYR A 515 -45.14 -33.38 4.65
C TYR A 515 -45.64 -33.23 6.08
N ALA A 516 -45.24 -32.14 6.72
CA ALA A 516 -45.71 -31.73 8.02
C ALA A 516 -46.58 -30.48 7.91
N VAL A 517 -47.71 -30.50 8.60
CA VAL A 517 -48.63 -29.37 8.72
C VAL A 517 -48.56 -28.81 10.12
N PHE A 518 -48.35 -27.50 10.25
CA PHE A 518 -48.33 -26.81 11.52
C PHE A 518 -49.39 -25.71 11.57
N ASN A 519 -50.37 -25.88 12.47
CA ASN A 519 -51.47 -24.92 12.68
C ASN A 519 -51.13 -23.84 13.73
N GLY A 520 -49.88 -23.73 14.16
CA GLY A 520 -49.44 -22.85 15.25
C GLY A 520 -49.44 -23.50 16.63
N LYS A 521 -50.04 -24.70 16.79
CA LYS A 521 -50.09 -25.44 18.07
C LYS A 521 -49.55 -26.86 17.96
N SER A 522 -49.94 -27.60 16.93
CA SER A 522 -49.62 -29.01 16.76
C SER A 522 -49.15 -29.29 15.34
N PHE A 523 -48.37 -30.37 15.19
CA PHE A 523 -47.98 -30.92 13.89
C PHE A 523 -48.87 -32.12 13.54
N SER A 524 -49.18 -32.27 12.26
CA SER A 524 -49.62 -33.54 11.66
C SER A 524 -48.68 -33.92 10.52
N PHE A 525 -48.51 -35.22 10.28
CA PHE A 525 -47.51 -35.75 9.36
C PHE A 525 -48.16 -36.71 8.37
N GLU A 526 -47.72 -36.63 7.12
CA GLU A 526 -48.07 -37.61 6.09
C GLU A 526 -46.88 -37.89 5.16
N VAL A 527 -46.84 -39.12 4.64
CA VAL A 527 -45.96 -39.49 3.53
C VAL A 527 -46.76 -39.28 2.25
N VAL A 528 -46.34 -38.29 1.47
CA VAL A 528 -46.98 -37.83 0.24
C VAL A 528 -46.63 -38.75 -0.93
N ASP A 529 -45.35 -39.13 -1.02
CA ASP A 529 -44.81 -40.03 -2.04
C ASP A 529 -43.55 -40.74 -1.50
N GLY A 530 -43.17 -41.89 -2.05
CA GLY A 530 -42.11 -42.76 -1.52
C GLY A 530 -42.59 -44.14 -1.05
N ASP A 531 -41.65 -45.10 -0.95
CA ASP A 531 -41.83 -46.51 -0.54
C ASP A 531 -42.95 -47.29 -1.29
N GLY A 532 -43.29 -46.86 -2.51
CA GLY A 532 -44.22 -47.60 -3.38
C GLY A 532 -43.56 -48.87 -3.98
N PRO A 533 -44.31 -49.96 -4.25
CA PRO A 533 -43.75 -51.19 -4.84
C PRO A 533 -43.33 -51.04 -6.32
N GLN A 534 -43.74 -49.94 -6.98
CA GLN A 534 -43.50 -49.64 -8.39
C GLN A 534 -43.46 -48.11 -8.58
N VAL A 535 -42.82 -47.63 -9.67
CA VAL A 535 -42.95 -46.23 -10.13
C VAL A 535 -44.31 -46.05 -10.81
N ASN A 536 -45.12 -45.06 -10.39
CA ASN A 536 -46.36 -44.72 -11.08
C ASN A 536 -46.05 -43.79 -12.27
N ASN A 537 -46.67 -44.04 -13.42
CA ASN A 537 -46.44 -43.25 -14.62
C ASN A 537 -47.00 -41.82 -14.42
N TYR A 538 -46.28 -40.80 -14.91
CA TYR A 538 -46.69 -39.41 -14.80
C TYR A 538 -48.03 -39.12 -15.51
N GLU A 539 -48.50 -39.99 -16.40
CA GLU A 539 -49.78 -39.86 -17.11
C GLU A 539 -51.00 -40.43 -16.35
N ASP A 540 -50.80 -41.17 -15.25
CA ASP A 540 -51.92 -41.75 -14.49
C ASP A 540 -52.64 -40.67 -13.64
N PRO A 541 -53.94 -40.43 -13.86
CA PRO A 541 -54.72 -39.45 -13.09
C PRO A 541 -54.98 -39.88 -11.64
N VAL A 542 -54.90 -41.18 -11.32
CA VAL A 542 -55.05 -41.70 -9.96
C VAL A 542 -53.66 -41.83 -9.33
N ARG A 543 -53.30 -40.84 -8.53
CA ARG A 543 -52.01 -40.84 -7.83
C ARG A 543 -52.03 -41.79 -6.62
N VAL A 544 -51.12 -42.75 -6.64
CA VAL A 544 -50.75 -43.63 -5.53
C VAL A 544 -49.27 -43.42 -5.19
N ARG A 545 -48.82 -43.87 -4.01
CA ARG A 545 -47.40 -43.82 -3.63
C ARG A 545 -46.52 -44.56 -4.63
N THR A 546 -45.39 -43.95 -4.99
CA THR A 546 -44.46 -44.42 -6.02
C THR A 546 -43.06 -44.64 -5.44
N SER A 547 -42.23 -45.43 -6.09
CA SER A 547 -40.81 -45.61 -5.70
C SER A 547 -39.88 -44.50 -6.23
N SER A 548 -40.38 -43.28 -6.49
CA SER A 548 -39.64 -42.23 -7.20
C SER A 548 -38.96 -41.21 -6.26
N ASP A 549 -37.77 -40.73 -6.66
CA ASP A 549 -37.04 -39.65 -5.97
C ASP A 549 -37.65 -38.28 -6.37
N VAL A 550 -38.64 -37.81 -5.59
CA VAL A 550 -39.35 -36.55 -5.88
C VAL A 550 -38.50 -35.36 -5.43
N SER A 551 -38.30 -34.40 -6.35
CA SER A 551 -37.55 -33.18 -6.05
C SER A 551 -38.30 -32.24 -5.10
N ILE A 552 -37.76 -32.01 -3.91
CA ILE A 552 -38.36 -31.19 -2.84
C ILE A 552 -38.20 -29.68 -3.10
N THR A 553 -37.32 -29.27 -4.00
CA THR A 553 -36.93 -27.86 -4.17
C THR A 553 -38.09 -26.94 -4.59
N ASN A 554 -39.24 -27.49 -5.05
CA ASN A 554 -40.45 -26.74 -5.41
C ASN A 554 -41.76 -27.40 -4.94
N ALA A 555 -41.73 -28.23 -3.90
CA ALA A 555 -42.89 -29.03 -3.49
C ALA A 555 -44.07 -28.25 -2.89
N CYS A 556 -43.93 -26.94 -2.63
CA CYS A 556 -44.90 -26.16 -1.88
C CYS A 556 -45.49 -25.01 -2.71
N VAL A 557 -46.75 -25.16 -3.14
CA VAL A 557 -47.58 -24.06 -3.67
C VAL A 557 -48.89 -24.06 -2.89
N ALA A 558 -49.14 -22.98 -2.14
CA ALA A 558 -50.40 -22.76 -1.44
C ALA A 558 -51.01 -21.44 -1.97
N THR A 559 -52.22 -21.51 -2.54
CA THR A 559 -52.98 -20.32 -2.96
C THR A 559 -53.82 -19.82 -1.78
N ALA A 560 -54.07 -18.50 -1.72
CA ALA A 560 -54.89 -17.90 -0.67
C ALA A 560 -56.38 -18.31 -0.71
N SER A 561 -56.77 -19.08 -1.73
CA SER A 561 -58.13 -19.60 -1.93
C SER A 561 -58.19 -21.03 -1.40
N SER A 562 -58.92 -21.18 -0.29
CA SER A 562 -59.35 -22.41 0.39
C SER A 562 -59.39 -23.69 -0.47
N VAL A 563 -58.86 -24.77 0.10
CA VAL A 563 -59.59 -26.05 0.15
C VAL A 563 -60.09 -26.20 1.58
#